data_AF-A0A937YM83-F1
#
_entry.id   AF-A0A937YM83-F1
#
_cell.length_a   1.000
_cell.length_b   1.000
_cell.length_c   1.000
_cell.angle_alpha   90.00
_cell.angle_beta   90.00
_cell.angle_gamma   90.00
#
_symmetry.space_group_name_H-M   'P 1'
#
loop_
_entity.id
_entity.type
_entity.pdbx_description
1 polymer ?
#
loop_
_entity_poly.entity_id
_entity_poly.type
_entity_poly.pdbx_seq_one_letter_code
_entity_poly.pdbx_strand_id
1 'polypeptide(L)'
;MREFYVAFSKTLTEWGDEVGLTKHLFRVGIGEEGAAAAIEALNAERSLGVDDWKLIRKAPAEEFDAAEAIERVARKERLVDPDYYPRLKGLRGLFKVKPQNVEHRILVRRAMAGEQEIVPKLKPADIGDYLISHAKGGEAEA
;
A
#
# COMPACT_ATOMS: atom_id res chain seq x y z
N MET A 1 6.43 -16.50 -9.48
CA MET A 1 5.21 -16.70 -8.69
C MET A 1 4.56 -15.35 -8.52
N ARG A 2 3.26 -15.24 -8.77
CA ARG A 2 2.54 -13.97 -8.75
C ARG A 2 2.37 -13.49 -7.30
N GLU A 3 2.93 -12.32 -7.00
CA GLU A 3 2.88 -11.76 -5.66
C GLU A 3 2.31 -10.34 -5.67
N PHE A 4 1.33 -10.08 -4.80
CA PHE A 4 0.94 -8.73 -4.47
C PHE A 4 2.04 -8.09 -3.63
N TYR A 5 2.37 -6.85 -3.95
CA TYR A 5 3.39 -6.09 -3.25
C TYR A 5 2.81 -4.77 -2.71
N VAL A 6 3.40 -4.34 -1.59
CA VAL A 6 3.27 -2.98 -1.06
C VAL A 6 4.65 -2.37 -1.05
N ALA A 7 4.79 -1.23 -1.72
CA ALA A 7 6.03 -0.49 -1.88
C ALA A 7 5.94 0.89 -1.25
N PHE A 8 7.08 1.38 -0.81
CA PHE A 8 7.25 2.71 -0.23
C PHE A 8 8.47 3.39 -0.85
N SER A 9 8.40 4.69 -1.09
CA SER A 9 9.54 5.53 -1.49
C SER A 9 9.61 6.72 -0.53
N LYS A 10 10.79 7.00 0.00
CA LYS A 10 11.01 8.14 0.89
C LYS A 10 10.84 9.43 0.09
N THR A 11 11.49 9.53 -1.07
CA THR A 11 11.42 10.69 -1.95
C THR A 11 9.98 11.01 -2.37
N LEU A 12 9.17 10.00 -2.66
CA LEU A 12 7.77 10.20 -3.01
C LEU A 12 6.95 10.74 -1.83
N THR A 13 7.18 10.21 -0.62
CA THR A 13 6.46 10.68 0.57
C THR A 13 6.86 12.08 1.02
N GLU A 14 8.12 12.47 0.82
CA GLU A 14 8.58 13.84 1.05
C GLU A 14 7.89 14.80 0.07
N TRP A 15 7.88 14.47 -1.22
CA TRP A 15 7.14 15.23 -2.22
C TRP A 15 5.63 15.30 -1.90
N GLY A 16 5.04 14.19 -1.45
CA GLY A 16 3.64 14.13 -1.04
C GLY A 16 3.32 15.07 0.12
N ASP A 17 4.26 15.30 1.04
CA ASP A 17 4.12 16.29 2.10
C ASP A 17 4.16 17.72 1.55
N GLU A 18 5.13 18.00 0.66
CA GLU A 18 5.34 19.32 0.05
C GLU A 18 4.12 19.81 -0.74
N VAL A 19 3.41 18.91 -1.42
CA VAL A 19 2.22 19.25 -2.23
C VAL A 19 0.90 19.12 -1.47
N GLY A 20 0.94 18.87 -0.15
CA GLY A 20 -0.25 18.80 0.70
C GLY A 20 -1.06 17.49 0.59
N LEU A 21 -0.48 16.42 0.04
CA LEU A 21 -1.10 15.09 -0.02
C LEU A 21 -1.07 14.39 1.34
N THR A 22 0.08 13.81 1.68
CA THR A 22 0.40 13.11 2.95
C THR A 22 1.81 12.49 2.86
N LYS A 23 2.41 12.18 4.02
CA LYS A 23 3.61 11.33 4.15
C LYS A 23 3.32 9.83 4.05
N HIS A 24 2.05 9.44 4.01
CA HIS A 24 1.62 8.04 4.04
C HIS A 24 1.18 7.58 2.65
N LEU A 25 2.10 7.70 1.69
CA LEU A 25 1.90 7.23 0.32
C LEU A 25 2.51 5.85 0.15
N PHE A 26 1.70 4.92 -0.33
CA PHE A 26 2.11 3.54 -0.59
C PHE A 26 1.65 3.12 -1.96
N ARG A 27 2.54 2.48 -2.71
CA ARG A 27 2.20 1.89 -4.00
C ARG A 27 1.87 0.42 -3.80
N VAL A 28 0.82 -0.04 -4.45
CA VAL A 28 0.46 -1.44 -4.52
C VAL A 28 0.40 -1.90 -5.96
N GLY A 29 0.57 -3.19 -6.16
CA GLY A 29 0.45 -3.82 -7.46
C GLY A 29 0.73 -5.31 -7.38
N ILE A 30 0.81 -5.94 -8.55
CA ILE A 30 1.15 -7.35 -8.70
C ILE A 30 2.48 -7.46 -9.43
N GLY A 31 3.40 -8.24 -8.89
CA GLY A 31 4.60 -8.69 -9.57
C GLY A 31 4.35 -10.08 -10.15
N GLU A 32 4.22 -10.17 -11.48
CA GLU A 32 4.00 -11.45 -12.18
C GLU A 32 5.16 -12.43 -11.95
N GLU A 33 6.39 -11.90 -11.93
CA GLU A 33 7.62 -12.66 -11.66
C GLU A 33 8.01 -12.66 -10.17
N GLY A 34 7.21 -12.00 -9.34
CA GLY A 34 7.44 -11.84 -7.89
C GLY A 34 7.56 -10.38 -7.47
N ALA A 35 7.35 -10.13 -6.18
CA ALA A 35 7.33 -8.80 -5.60
C ALA A 35 8.71 -8.14 -5.65
N ALA A 36 9.79 -8.88 -5.47
CA ALA A 36 11.15 -8.33 -5.52
C ALA A 36 11.50 -7.81 -6.93
N ALA A 37 11.26 -8.63 -7.96
CA ALA A 37 11.49 -8.26 -9.35
C ALA A 37 10.66 -7.03 -9.76
N ALA A 38 9.41 -6.93 -9.29
CA ALA A 38 8.59 -5.75 -9.51
C ALA A 38 9.23 -4.48 -8.93
N ILE A 39 9.76 -4.53 -7.70
CA ILE A 39 10.41 -3.38 -7.06
C ILE A 39 11.71 -2.99 -7.77
N GLU A 40 12.49 -3.97 -8.23
CA GLU A 40 13.68 -3.71 -9.04
C GLU A 40 13.30 -3.00 -10.35
N ALA A 41 12.25 -3.47 -11.04
CA ALA A 41 11.73 -2.79 -12.22
C ALA A 41 11.27 -1.36 -11.92
N LEU A 42 10.57 -1.12 -10.80
CA LEU A 42 10.17 0.24 -10.39
C LEU A 42 11.36 1.18 -10.23
N ASN A 43 12.46 0.68 -9.65
CA ASN A 43 13.68 1.45 -9.44
C ASN A 43 14.44 1.68 -10.75
N ALA A 44 14.56 0.65 -11.59
CA ALA A 44 15.23 0.74 -12.88
C ALA A 44 14.53 1.72 -13.83
N GLU A 45 13.20 1.69 -13.86
CA GLU A 45 12.36 2.61 -14.66
C GLU A 45 12.27 4.02 -14.07
N ARG A 46 12.83 4.24 -12.87
CA ARG A 46 12.67 5.47 -12.08
C ARG A 46 11.20 5.88 -11.98
N SER A 47 10.33 4.92 -11.70
CA SER A 47 8.89 5.11 -11.70
C SER A 47 8.50 6.26 -10.74
N LEU A 48 7.70 7.23 -11.19
CA LEU A 48 7.40 8.50 -10.49
C LEU A 48 8.58 9.48 -10.33
N GLY A 49 9.62 9.30 -11.15
CA GLY A 49 10.86 10.05 -11.07
C GLY A 49 11.69 9.71 -9.82
N VAL A 50 11.40 8.57 -9.18
CA VAL A 50 12.09 8.08 -7.99
C VAL A 50 12.58 6.65 -8.22
N ASP A 51 13.69 6.31 -7.59
CA ASP A 51 14.45 5.06 -7.72
C ASP A 51 14.78 4.46 -6.34
N ASP A 52 14.11 4.94 -5.30
CA ASP A 52 14.28 4.53 -3.90
C ASP A 52 13.09 3.68 -3.40
N TRP A 53 12.39 3.00 -4.30
CA TRP A 53 11.30 2.08 -3.95
C TRP A 53 11.82 0.92 -3.11
N LYS A 54 11.13 0.69 -2.00
CA LYS A 54 11.40 -0.38 -1.04
C LYS A 54 10.19 -1.26 -0.88
N LEU A 55 10.41 -2.57 -0.93
CA LEU A 55 9.39 -3.55 -0.60
C LEU A 55 9.09 -3.49 0.91
N ILE A 56 7.83 -3.24 1.25
CA ILE A 56 7.36 -3.20 2.64
C ILE A 56 6.78 -4.55 3.04
N ARG A 57 5.86 -5.04 2.21
CA ARG A 57 5.19 -6.33 2.39
C ARG A 57 4.86 -6.95 1.05
N LYS A 58 4.70 -8.26 1.07
CA LYS A 58 4.27 -9.05 -0.08
C LYS A 58 3.35 -10.18 0.35
N ALA A 59 2.52 -10.65 -0.56
CA ALA A 59 1.69 -11.82 -0.35
C ALA A 59 1.42 -12.56 -1.67
N PRO A 60 1.17 -13.88 -1.62
CA PRO A 60 0.67 -14.62 -2.79
C PRO A 60 -0.61 -13.99 -3.32
N ALA A 61 -0.71 -13.88 -4.64
CA ALA A 61 -1.83 -13.22 -5.32
C ALA A 61 -2.17 -13.94 -6.64
N GLU A 62 -2.28 -15.26 -6.57
CA GLU A 62 -2.62 -16.08 -7.73
C GLU A 62 -4.10 -15.93 -8.14
N GLU A 63 -4.94 -15.44 -7.23
CA GLU A 63 -6.41 -15.41 -7.35
C GLU A 63 -6.99 -14.08 -7.87
N PHE A 64 -6.16 -13.06 -8.08
CA PHE A 64 -6.62 -11.75 -8.54
C PHE A 64 -5.51 -10.99 -9.28
N ASP A 65 -5.90 -10.14 -10.22
CA ASP A 65 -4.96 -9.30 -10.96
C ASP A 65 -4.69 -7.93 -10.33
N ALA A 66 -3.81 -7.17 -10.98
CA ALA A 66 -3.41 -5.85 -10.50
C ALA A 66 -4.57 -4.84 -10.48
N ALA A 67 -5.46 -4.89 -11.47
CA ALA A 67 -6.61 -4.00 -11.53
C ALA A 67 -7.61 -4.34 -10.43
N GLU A 68 -7.91 -5.62 -10.24
CA GLU A 68 -8.78 -6.10 -9.17
C GLU A 68 -8.22 -5.78 -7.78
N ALA A 69 -6.92 -5.98 -7.56
CA ALA A 69 -6.28 -5.66 -6.29
C ALA A 69 -6.40 -4.17 -5.97
N ILE A 70 -6.14 -3.30 -6.95
CA ILE A 70 -6.25 -1.86 -6.80
C ILE A 70 -7.70 -1.47 -6.52
N GLU A 71 -8.68 -2.04 -7.22
CA GLU A 71 -10.10 -1.75 -6.99
C GLU A 71 -10.52 -2.14 -5.56
N ARG A 72 -10.14 -3.34 -5.09
CA ARG A 72 -10.46 -3.81 -3.74
C ARG A 72 -9.87 -2.91 -2.66
N VAL A 73 -8.62 -2.48 -2.83
CA VAL A 73 -7.98 -1.52 -1.90
C VAL A 73 -8.68 -0.16 -1.97
N ALA A 74 -9.07 0.30 -3.17
CA ALA A 74 -9.76 1.58 -3.37
C ALA A 74 -11.15 1.66 -2.74
N ARG A 75 -11.79 0.53 -2.43
CA ARG A 75 -13.06 0.51 -1.68
C ARG A 75 -12.92 0.97 -0.24
N LYS A 76 -11.74 0.83 0.36
CA LYS A 76 -11.48 1.15 1.78
C LYS A 76 -10.46 2.28 1.97
N GLU A 77 -9.56 2.49 1.00
CA GLU A 77 -8.52 3.53 1.05
C GLU A 77 -8.58 4.47 -0.15
N ARG A 78 -8.07 5.70 0.03
CA ARG A 78 -8.16 6.73 -1.00
C ARG A 78 -7.06 6.55 -2.04
N LEU A 79 -7.45 6.19 -3.26
CA LEU A 79 -6.56 6.20 -4.42
C LEU A 79 -6.13 7.65 -4.73
N VAL A 80 -4.85 7.85 -4.97
CA VAL A 80 -4.31 9.12 -5.46
C VAL A 80 -4.57 9.18 -6.96
N ASP A 81 -5.30 10.21 -7.36
CA ASP A 81 -5.63 10.42 -8.76
C ASP A 81 -4.44 11.07 -9.49
N PRO A 82 -3.88 10.40 -10.51
CA PRO A 82 -2.76 10.91 -11.30
C PRO A 82 -3.03 12.23 -12.04
N ASP A 83 -4.29 12.52 -12.39
CA ASP A 83 -4.63 13.68 -13.21
C ASP A 83 -4.46 15.00 -12.45
N TYR A 84 -4.57 14.96 -11.12
CA TYR A 84 -4.33 16.11 -10.25
C TYR A 84 -2.83 16.40 -10.04
N TYR A 85 -1.95 15.46 -10.37
CA TYR A 85 -0.52 15.56 -10.10
C TYR A 85 0.29 15.18 -11.35
N PRO A 86 0.83 16.15 -12.11
CA PRO A 86 1.57 15.87 -13.35
C PRO A 86 2.70 14.84 -13.20
N ARG A 87 3.32 14.77 -12.01
CA ARG A 87 4.39 13.81 -11.66
C ARG A 87 3.91 12.35 -11.60
N LEU A 88 2.60 12.12 -11.45
CA LEU A 88 1.99 10.81 -11.29
C LEU A 88 1.40 10.22 -12.58
N LYS A 89 1.43 10.98 -13.69
CA LYS A 89 0.80 10.58 -14.96
C LYS A 89 1.22 9.17 -15.41
N GLY A 90 0.23 8.38 -15.82
CA GLY A 90 0.42 7.02 -16.32
C GLY A 90 0.51 5.94 -15.25
N LEU A 91 0.43 6.30 -13.96
CA LEU A 91 0.52 5.34 -12.87
C LEU A 91 -0.83 4.94 -12.29
N ARG A 92 -0.90 3.72 -11.75
CA ARG A 92 -2.05 3.22 -10.98
C ARG A 92 -1.58 2.59 -9.68
N GLY A 93 -2.47 2.52 -8.70
CA GLY A 93 -2.21 1.82 -7.43
C GLY A 93 -1.40 2.62 -6.41
N LEU A 94 -1.37 3.96 -6.49
CA LEU A 94 -0.82 4.80 -5.42
C LEU A 94 -1.94 5.18 -4.45
N PHE A 95 -1.77 4.86 -3.17
CA PHE A 95 -2.77 5.08 -2.14
C PHE A 95 -2.31 6.06 -1.08
N LYS A 96 -3.22 6.96 -0.69
CA LYS A 96 -3.13 7.77 0.51
C LYS A 96 -3.72 6.97 1.66
N VAL A 97 -2.86 6.45 2.53
CA VAL A 97 -3.28 5.70 3.71
C VAL A 97 -3.42 6.64 4.89
N LYS A 98 -4.54 6.55 5.62
CA LYS A 98 -4.69 7.25 6.90
C LYS A 98 -4.14 6.37 8.03
N PRO A 99 -3.12 6.79 8.79
CA PRO A 99 -2.59 6.01 9.92
C PRO A 99 -3.67 5.56 10.90
N GLN A 100 -4.63 6.45 11.19
CA GLN A 100 -5.77 6.20 12.08
C GLN A 100 -6.59 4.97 11.66
N ASN A 101 -6.80 4.74 10.36
CA ASN A 101 -7.53 3.57 9.87
C ASN A 101 -6.79 2.27 10.20
N VAL A 102 -5.46 2.31 10.12
CA VAL A 102 -4.60 1.16 10.40
C VAL A 102 -4.56 0.90 11.91
N GLU A 103 -4.40 1.96 12.71
CA GLU A 103 -4.43 1.89 14.17
C GLU A 103 -5.76 1.32 14.69
N HIS A 104 -6.90 1.83 14.18
CA HIS A 104 -8.22 1.30 14.55
C HIS A 104 -8.35 -0.19 14.22
N ARG A 105 -7.89 -0.63 13.05
CA ARG A 105 -7.96 -2.06 12.70
C ARG A 105 -7.09 -2.92 13.62
N ILE A 106 -5.90 -2.45 13.98
CA ILE A 106 -5.01 -3.17 14.89
C ILE A 106 -5.66 -3.28 16.28
N LEU A 107 -6.26 -2.19 16.78
CA LEU A 107 -6.99 -2.20 18.05
C LEU A 107 -8.14 -3.20 18.05
N VAL A 108 -9.01 -3.15 17.02
CA VAL A 108 -10.14 -4.08 16.90
C VAL A 108 -9.66 -5.53 16.88
N ARG A 109 -8.63 -5.84 16.09
CA ARG A 109 -8.07 -7.19 16.02
C ARG A 109 -7.53 -7.68 17.37
N ARG A 110 -6.86 -6.80 18.13
CA ARG A 110 -6.33 -7.12 19.46
C ARG A 110 -7.43 -7.31 20.50
N ALA A 111 -8.45 -6.46 20.46
CA ALA A 111 -9.62 -6.57 21.32
C ALA A 111 -10.33 -7.92 21.10
N MET A 112 -10.50 -8.33 19.84
CA MET A 112 -11.08 -9.65 19.51
C MET A 112 -10.19 -10.83 19.93
N ALA A 113 -8.86 -10.64 19.98
CA ALA A 113 -7.91 -11.64 20.45
C ALA A 113 -7.75 -11.68 21.99
N GLY A 114 -8.45 -10.81 22.73
CA GLY A 114 -8.31 -10.69 24.18
C GLY A 114 -6.96 -10.13 24.64
N GLU A 115 -6.23 -9.46 23.76
CA GLU A 115 -4.94 -8.82 24.05
C GLU A 115 -5.12 -7.40 24.61
N GLN A 116 -4.11 -6.87 25.30
CA GLN A 116 -4.16 -5.51 25.86
C GLN A 116 -4.26 -4.44 24.75
N GLU A 117 -5.19 -3.48 24.94
CA GLU A 117 -5.52 -2.37 24.04
C GLU A 117 -4.48 -1.23 24.05
N ILE A 118 -3.19 -1.55 23.94
CA ILE A 118 -2.16 -0.52 23.75
C ILE A 118 -2.02 -0.27 22.26
N VAL A 119 -2.28 0.97 21.82
CA VAL A 119 -2.01 1.42 20.43
C VAL A 119 -0.50 1.27 20.19
N PRO A 120 -0.06 0.32 19.34
CA PRO A 120 1.36 0.18 19.05
C PRO A 120 1.79 1.33 18.14
N LYS A 121 3.06 1.74 18.27
CA LYS A 121 3.68 2.65 17.30
C LYS A 121 3.61 2.03 15.91
N LEU A 122 2.88 2.68 15.01
CA LEU A 122 2.63 2.20 13.65
C LEU A 122 3.95 2.04 12.87
N LYS A 123 4.20 0.83 12.36
CA LYS A 123 5.34 0.53 11.49
C LYS A 123 4.87 0.48 10.03
N PRO A 124 5.76 0.74 9.05
CA PRO A 124 5.43 0.55 7.63
C PRO A 124 4.92 -0.85 7.31
N ALA A 125 5.48 -1.86 7.99
CA ALA A 125 5.03 -3.23 8.00
C ALA A 125 3.51 -3.38 8.23
N ASP A 126 2.99 -2.73 9.27
CA ASP A 126 1.59 -2.82 9.67
C ASP A 126 0.67 -2.22 8.60
N ILE A 127 1.12 -1.14 7.94
CA ILE A 127 0.41 -0.55 6.79
C ILE A 127 0.40 -1.52 5.61
N GLY A 128 1.50 -2.22 5.37
CA GLY A 128 1.56 -3.24 4.32
C GLY A 128 0.60 -4.39 4.57
N ASP A 129 0.54 -4.90 5.80
CA ASP A 129 -0.38 -5.98 6.19
C ASP A 129 -1.85 -5.53 6.12
N TYR A 130 -2.13 -4.27 6.46
CA TYR A 130 -3.42 -3.62 6.30
C TYR A 130 -3.87 -3.53 4.82
N LEU A 131 -2.98 -3.12 3.91
CA LEU A 131 -3.30 -3.02 2.48
C LEU A 131 -3.47 -4.41 1.82
N ILE A 132 -2.63 -5.37 2.18
CA ILE A 132 -2.75 -6.76 1.70
C ILE A 132 -4.09 -7.35 2.08
N SER A 133 -4.50 -7.16 3.33
CA SER A 133 -5.77 -7.72 3.80
C SER A 133 -6.97 -7.08 3.09
N HIS A 134 -6.92 -5.83 2.66
CA HIS A 134 -7.96 -5.26 1.78
C HIS A 134 -7.95 -5.85 0.38
N ALA A 135 -6.76 -6.05 -0.22
CA ALA A 135 -6.63 -6.67 -1.54
C ALA A 135 -7.14 -8.11 -1.57
N LYS A 136 -6.89 -8.87 -0.49
CA LYS A 136 -7.36 -10.25 -0.33
C LYS A 136 -8.85 -10.38 -0.02
N GLY A 137 -9.58 -9.26 0.08
CA GLY A 137 -11.00 -9.28 0.47
C GLY A 137 -11.20 -9.65 1.94
N GLY A 138 -10.22 -9.30 2.79
CA GLY A 138 -10.14 -9.65 4.20
C GLY A 138 -11.49 -9.53 4.88
N GLU A 139 -11.99 -10.71 5.22
CA GLU A 139 -13.08 -11.12 6.10
C GLU A 139 -14.02 -10.00 6.55
N ALA A 140 -15.28 -10.22 6.14
CA ALA A 140 -16.51 -9.65 6.67
C ALA A 140 -16.37 -8.83 7.95
N GLU A 141 -16.89 -7.60 7.89
CA GLU A 141 -17.65 -7.05 9.01
C GLU A 141 -18.59 -8.15 9.55
N ALA A 142 -18.23 -8.69 10.72
CA ALA A 142 -19.09 -9.46 11.61
C ALA A 142 -18.75 -9.03 13.05
#